data_AF-A0A1E7FVV3-F1
#
_entry.id   AF-A0A1E7FVV3-F1
#
_cell.length_a   1.000
_cell.length_b   1.000
_cell.length_c   1.000
_cell.angle_alpha   90.00
_cell.angle_beta   90.00
_cell.angle_gamma   90.00
#
_symmetry.space_group_name_H-M   'P 1'
#
loop_
_entity.id
_entity.type
_entity.pdbx_description
1 polymer ?
#
loop_
_entity_poly.entity_id
_entity_poly.type
_entity_poly.pdbx_seq_one_letter_code
_entity_poly.pdbx_strand_id
1 'polypeptide(L)'
;MTLRHGGGTDEFIAFKVKTTQPRRYLVRPNQGLIAPGTSETISILLVEKDKQALLQSYERLGQSGLDHSKDKFLVQSCTVDKTFAAKKLGSQTDLYDALTTMWNSVTSGGSSAALQNKKLHVRHIVSTSPSLAGTSNTSGSKGVAPRLETTQHSNMVEMSADQISSELSNLRRKYDELVSFSVNLTAERDILSNTLEQTKRDYNREMAARSALENKQGGGSSSRGGGSGKGGGGGIMMSSLMQLLVVGLACFLSGARIGASGNAPHLPVVGHFFVEEIAASTEIPVIPVSDTQEDEPEGEL
;
A
#
# COMPACT_ATOMS: atom_id res chain seq x y z
N MET A 1 -1.64 12.16 -10.51
CA MET A 1 -1.47 13.30 -9.58
C MET A 1 -0.94 14.46 -10.39
N THR A 2 -1.36 15.70 -10.12
CA THR A 2 -0.89 16.88 -10.86
C THR A 2 -0.21 17.86 -9.93
N LEU A 3 0.99 18.31 -10.30
CA LEU A 3 1.71 19.39 -9.64
C LEU A 3 1.52 20.68 -10.44
N ARG A 4 1.36 21.82 -9.76
CA ARG A 4 1.11 23.11 -10.42
C ARG A 4 2.03 24.18 -9.85
N HIS A 5 2.61 24.98 -10.75
CA HIS A 5 3.28 26.22 -10.41
C HIS A 5 2.25 27.35 -10.31
N GLY A 6 2.20 28.06 -9.18
CA GLY A 6 1.23 29.14 -8.95
C GLY A 6 1.41 30.36 -9.86
N GLY A 7 2.60 30.52 -10.46
CA GLY A 7 2.90 31.58 -11.43
C GLY A 7 3.25 32.94 -10.81
N GLY A 8 3.39 33.01 -9.49
CA GLY A 8 3.78 34.25 -8.79
C GLY A 8 5.28 34.59 -8.89
N THR A 9 6.10 33.69 -9.43
CA THR A 9 7.54 33.87 -9.62
C THR A 9 7.95 33.36 -11.01
N ASP A 10 9.03 33.93 -11.56
CA ASP A 10 9.64 33.50 -12.83
C ASP A 10 10.62 32.32 -12.66
N GLU A 11 10.77 31.83 -11.43
CA GLU A 11 11.62 30.69 -11.11
C GLU A 11 10.94 29.37 -11.49
N PHE A 12 11.74 28.38 -11.88
CA PHE A 12 11.25 27.03 -12.14
C PHE A 12 11.13 26.26 -10.83
N ILE A 13 10.20 25.31 -10.77
CA ILE A 13 10.14 24.36 -9.66
C ILE A 13 10.68 23.02 -10.13
N ALA A 14 11.78 22.57 -9.54
CA ALA A 14 12.20 21.18 -9.63
C ALA A 14 11.41 20.34 -8.64
N PHE A 15 10.95 19.16 -9.08
CA PHE A 15 10.28 18.21 -8.20
C PHE A 15 10.95 16.83 -8.24
N LYS A 16 10.79 16.09 -7.14
CA LYS A 16 11.18 14.69 -7.02
C LYS A 16 10.15 13.94 -6.19
N VAL A 17 9.72 12.79 -6.69
CA VAL A 17 8.74 11.91 -6.05
C VAL A 17 9.45 10.67 -5.54
N LYS A 18 9.27 10.39 -4.26
CA LYS A 18 9.78 9.20 -3.57
C LYS A 18 8.60 8.43 -2.98
N THR A 19 8.74 7.12 -2.82
CA THR A 19 7.71 6.25 -2.25
C THR A 19 8.30 5.31 -1.22
N THR A 20 7.51 4.92 -0.23
CA THR A 20 7.88 3.86 0.72
C THR A 20 7.83 2.47 0.08
N GLN A 21 7.20 2.30 -1.09
CA GLN A 21 7.05 1.02 -1.78
C GLN A 21 7.45 1.10 -3.27
N PRO A 22 8.75 1.23 -3.58
CA PRO A 22 9.22 1.38 -4.97
C PRO A 22 8.96 0.15 -5.86
N ARG A 23 8.74 -1.03 -5.26
CA ARG A 23 8.39 -2.26 -6.01
C ARG A 23 6.91 -2.34 -6.37
N ARG A 24 6.05 -1.67 -5.62
CA ARG A 24 4.58 -1.70 -5.77
C ARG A 24 4.09 -0.61 -6.71
N TYR A 25 4.78 0.53 -6.75
CA TYR A 25 4.37 1.68 -7.55
C TYR A 25 5.42 2.07 -8.57
N LEU A 26 4.99 2.23 -9.81
CA LEU A 26 5.75 2.86 -10.87
C LEU A 26 5.35 4.32 -10.99
N VAL A 27 6.31 5.23 -10.88
CA VAL A 27 6.07 6.69 -10.94
C VAL A 27 6.73 7.26 -12.19
N ARG A 28 5.96 7.93 -13.05
CA ARG A 28 6.47 8.59 -14.25
C ARG A 28 5.78 9.94 -14.53
N PRO A 29 6.54 11.02 -14.73
CA PRO A 29 7.97 11.18 -14.37
C PRO A 29 8.18 11.13 -12.84
N ASN A 30 9.32 10.60 -12.38
CA ASN A 30 9.66 10.59 -10.95
C ASN A 30 10.42 11.84 -10.48
N GLN A 31 10.99 12.60 -11.40
CA GLN A 31 11.57 13.91 -11.18
C GLN A 31 11.47 14.73 -12.46
N GLY A 32 11.46 16.06 -12.34
CA GLY A 32 11.35 16.95 -13.49
C GLY A 32 11.37 18.43 -13.08
N LEU A 33 11.12 19.29 -14.06
CA LEU A 33 10.96 20.74 -13.88
C LEU A 33 9.54 21.15 -14.26
N ILE A 34 9.01 22.14 -13.54
CA ILE A 34 7.73 22.79 -13.84
C ILE A 34 8.03 24.25 -14.10
N ALA A 35 7.59 24.74 -15.26
CA ALA A 35 7.77 26.13 -15.63
C ALA A 35 6.80 27.05 -14.86
N PRO A 36 7.13 28.34 -14.74
CA PRO A 36 6.23 29.34 -14.18
C PRO A 36 4.82 29.28 -14.79
N GLY A 37 3.81 29.11 -13.95
CA GLY A 37 2.39 29.13 -14.35
C GLY A 37 1.89 27.86 -15.03
N THR A 38 2.74 26.84 -15.21
CA THR A 38 2.35 25.56 -15.81
C THR A 38 2.06 24.48 -14.76
N SER A 39 1.59 23.33 -15.23
CA SER A 39 1.38 22.14 -14.42
C SER A 39 1.99 20.91 -15.08
N GLU A 40 2.39 19.96 -14.26
CA GLU A 40 2.98 18.69 -14.69
C GLU A 40 2.18 17.54 -14.10
N THR A 41 1.84 16.55 -14.94
CA THR A 41 1.05 15.38 -14.51
C THR A 41 1.95 14.19 -14.28
N ILE A 42 1.91 13.68 -13.05
CA ILE A 42 2.65 12.50 -12.61
C ILE A 42 1.70 11.30 -12.58
N SER A 43 2.05 10.29 -13.38
CA SER A 43 1.39 8.99 -13.40
C SER A 43 1.99 8.10 -12.31
N ILE A 44 1.12 7.61 -11.42
CA ILE A 44 1.46 6.63 -10.38
C ILE A 44 0.67 5.37 -10.70
N LEU A 45 1.36 4.34 -11.15
CA LEU A 45 0.77 3.06 -11.54
C LEU A 45 1.04 2.02 -10.48
N LEU A 46 0.00 1.31 -10.04
CA LEU A 46 0.12 0.16 -9.17
C LEU A 46 0.51 -1.07 -10.01
N VAL A 47 1.57 -1.77 -9.60
CA VAL A 47 2.04 -2.98 -10.29
C VAL A 47 0.98 -4.08 -10.19
N GLU A 48 0.78 -4.81 -11.30
CA GLU A 48 -0.33 -5.76 -11.44
C GLU A 48 -0.34 -6.86 -10.37
N LYS A 49 0.83 -7.36 -9.96
CA LYS A 49 0.93 -8.35 -8.86
C LYS A 49 0.36 -7.84 -7.55
N ASP A 50 0.74 -6.63 -7.13
CA ASP A 50 0.25 -6.03 -5.88
C ASP A 50 -1.23 -5.65 -5.99
N LYS A 51 -1.67 -5.19 -7.17
CA LYS A 51 -3.09 -4.94 -7.45
C LYS A 51 -3.93 -6.21 -7.25
N GLN A 52 -3.51 -7.35 -7.81
CA GLN A 52 -4.21 -8.62 -7.64
C GLN A 52 -4.26 -9.06 -6.17
N ALA A 53 -3.14 -8.92 -5.43
CA ALA A 53 -3.11 -9.23 -4.00
C ALA A 53 -4.07 -8.35 -3.18
N LEU A 54 -4.15 -7.05 -3.50
CA LEU A 54 -5.11 -6.14 -2.88
C LEU A 54 -6.55 -6.52 -3.22
N LEU A 55 -6.85 -6.86 -4.47
CA LEU A 55 -8.18 -7.32 -4.86
C LEU A 55 -8.59 -8.62 -4.15
N GLN A 56 -7.70 -9.60 -4.02
CA GLN A 56 -7.98 -10.82 -3.24
C GLN A 56 -8.23 -10.52 -1.76
N SER A 57 -7.50 -9.57 -1.17
CA SER A 57 -7.76 -9.14 0.21
C SER A 57 -9.12 -8.46 0.36
N TYR A 58 -9.53 -7.69 -0.66
CA TYR A 58 -10.84 -7.07 -0.72
C TYR A 58 -11.96 -8.10 -0.86
N GLU A 59 -11.80 -9.12 -1.69
CA GLU A 59 -12.80 -10.20 -1.83
C GLU A 59 -13.01 -10.97 -0.52
N ARG A 60 -11.96 -11.12 0.30
CA ARG A 60 -12.02 -11.86 1.57
C ARG A 60 -12.52 -11.04 2.75
N LEU A 61 -12.13 -9.77 2.84
CA LEU A 61 -12.33 -8.92 4.02
C LEU A 61 -13.09 -7.61 3.73
N GLY A 62 -13.54 -7.42 2.49
CA GLY A 62 -14.11 -6.17 2.02
C GLY A 62 -13.11 -5.01 2.07
N GLN A 63 -13.63 -3.79 2.22
CA GLN A 63 -12.81 -2.56 2.29
C GLN A 63 -11.80 -2.60 3.45
N SER A 64 -12.11 -3.29 4.55
CA SER A 64 -11.19 -3.41 5.70
C SER A 64 -9.87 -4.11 5.37
N GLY A 65 -9.88 -5.01 4.38
CA GLY A 65 -8.66 -5.70 3.93
C GLY A 65 -7.67 -4.78 3.21
N LEU A 66 -8.14 -3.64 2.70
CA LEU A 66 -7.33 -2.64 2.00
C LEU A 66 -6.72 -1.59 2.93
N ASP A 67 -7.31 -1.38 4.10
CA ASP A 67 -6.89 -0.37 5.08
C ASP A 67 -5.55 -0.71 5.76
N HIS A 68 -5.03 -1.92 5.56
CA HIS A 68 -3.72 -2.33 6.05
C HIS A 68 -2.55 -1.72 5.27
N SER A 69 -2.79 -1.17 4.08
CA SER A 69 -1.76 -0.47 3.32
C SER A 69 -1.39 0.85 4.00
N LYS A 70 -0.13 0.99 4.40
CA LYS A 70 0.42 2.21 5.02
C LYS A 70 1.33 2.98 4.05
N ASP A 71 1.14 2.76 2.76
CA ASP A 71 2.01 3.28 1.72
C ASP A 71 1.99 4.80 1.67
N LYS A 72 3.16 5.41 1.44
CA LYS A 72 3.32 6.86 1.45
C LYS A 72 4.16 7.32 0.27
N PHE A 73 3.81 8.49 -0.26
CA PHE A 73 4.63 9.23 -1.19
C PHE A 73 5.18 10.48 -0.52
N LEU A 74 6.39 10.85 -0.89
CA LEU A 74 7.03 12.10 -0.52
C LEU A 74 7.34 12.86 -1.80
N VAL A 75 6.76 14.05 -1.93
CA VAL A 75 7.02 14.96 -3.02
C VAL A 75 7.92 16.05 -2.48
N GLN A 76 9.11 16.16 -3.04
CA GLN A 76 10.07 17.18 -2.73
C GLN A 76 10.07 18.21 -3.84
N SER A 77 10.12 19.49 -3.49
CA SER A 77 10.18 20.59 -4.44
C SER A 77 11.23 21.61 -4.04
N CYS A 78 11.85 22.23 -5.02
CA CYS A 78 12.91 23.22 -4.86
C CYS A 78 12.75 24.28 -5.96
N THR A 79 12.91 25.55 -5.63
CA THR A 79 13.01 26.60 -6.65
C THR A 79 14.36 26.53 -7.35
N VAL A 80 14.36 26.79 -8.65
CA VAL A 80 15.51 26.69 -9.53
C VAL A 80 15.50 27.87 -10.49
N ASP A 81 16.67 28.48 -10.67
CA ASP A 81 16.81 29.62 -11.56
C ASP A 81 16.56 29.24 -13.03
N LYS A 82 16.04 30.20 -13.79
CA LYS A 82 15.73 30.09 -15.22
C LYS A 82 16.96 29.74 -16.06
N THR A 83 18.15 30.18 -15.66
CA THR A 83 19.41 29.87 -16.35
C THR A 83 19.73 28.37 -16.34
N PHE A 84 19.52 27.71 -15.21
CA PHE A 84 19.70 26.26 -15.07
C PHE A 84 18.66 25.51 -15.93
N ALA A 85 17.40 25.93 -15.87
CA ALA A 85 16.31 25.30 -16.62
C ALA A 85 16.54 25.42 -18.14
N ALA A 86 16.87 26.61 -18.63
CA ALA A 86 17.06 26.88 -20.06
C ALA A 86 18.23 26.07 -20.67
N LYS A 87 19.33 25.90 -19.92
CA LYS A 87 20.50 25.14 -20.37
C LYS A 87 20.25 23.63 -20.47
N LYS A 88 19.21 23.12 -19.80
CA LYS A 88 18.97 21.69 -19.59
C LYS A 88 17.67 21.17 -20.22
N LEU A 89 16.89 22.03 -20.88
CA LEU A 89 15.64 21.65 -21.55
C LEU A 89 15.85 20.94 -22.90
N GLY A 90 17.08 20.95 -23.45
CA GLY A 90 17.38 20.42 -24.79
C GLY A 90 17.46 18.89 -24.91
N SER A 91 17.79 18.17 -23.83
CA SER A 91 17.86 16.70 -23.81
C SER A 91 17.33 16.17 -22.48
N GLN A 92 16.39 15.23 -22.52
CA GLN A 92 15.76 14.64 -21.33
C GLN A 92 16.76 13.87 -20.46
N THR A 93 17.76 13.22 -21.06
CA THR A 93 18.81 12.51 -20.32
C THR A 93 19.67 13.50 -19.53
N ASP A 94 20.08 14.59 -20.17
CA ASP A 94 20.94 15.62 -19.58
C ASP A 94 20.22 16.38 -18.46
N LEU A 95 18.91 16.59 -18.63
CA LEU A 95 18.04 17.12 -17.59
C LEU A 95 18.04 16.18 -16.38
N TYR A 96 17.88 14.87 -16.60
CA TYR A 96 17.82 13.88 -15.53
C TYR A 96 19.11 13.83 -14.70
N ASP A 97 20.26 13.84 -15.37
CA ASP A 97 21.57 13.82 -14.71
C ASP A 97 21.84 15.12 -13.95
N ALA A 98 21.48 16.27 -14.53
CA ALA A 98 21.59 17.56 -13.87
C ALA A 98 20.70 17.66 -12.63
N LEU A 99 19.44 17.22 -12.72
CA LEU A 99 18.53 17.16 -11.58
C LEU A 99 19.07 16.23 -10.49
N THR A 100 19.58 15.06 -10.87
CA THR A 100 20.16 14.10 -9.91
C THR A 100 21.33 14.72 -9.14
N THR A 101 22.22 15.42 -9.84
CA THR A 101 23.35 16.14 -9.23
C THR A 101 22.87 17.25 -8.27
N MET A 102 21.89 18.05 -8.70
CA MET A 102 21.31 19.11 -7.87
C MET A 102 20.62 18.54 -6.62
N TRP A 103 19.87 17.43 -6.73
CA TRP A 103 19.24 16.81 -5.56
C TRP A 103 20.26 16.29 -4.54
N ASN A 104 21.42 15.81 -5.00
CA ASN A 104 22.50 15.38 -4.11
C ASN A 104 23.13 16.56 -3.36
N SER A 105 23.28 17.73 -4.00
CA SER A 105 23.82 18.92 -3.34
C SER A 105 22.82 19.58 -2.37
N VAL A 106 21.54 19.65 -2.74
CA VAL A 106 20.47 20.21 -1.88
C VAL A 106 20.27 19.35 -0.64
N THR A 107 20.33 18.02 -0.77
CA THR A 107 20.13 17.10 0.38
C THR A 107 21.33 17.10 1.33
N SER A 108 22.53 17.39 0.85
CA SER A 108 23.76 17.44 1.67
C SER A 108 24.01 18.79 2.36
N GLY A 109 23.06 19.73 2.26
CA GLY A 109 23.16 21.05 2.88
C GLY A 109 24.12 22.02 2.18
N GLY A 110 24.61 21.68 0.98
CA GLY A 110 25.52 22.51 0.21
C GLY A 110 24.86 23.61 -0.62
N SER A 111 23.53 23.66 -0.69
CA SER A 111 22.76 24.66 -1.44
C SER A 111 21.68 25.28 -0.57
N SER A 112 21.55 26.61 -0.56
CA SER A 112 20.55 27.33 0.24
C SER A 112 19.14 27.32 -0.37
N ALA A 113 18.92 26.51 -1.41
CA ALA A 113 17.64 26.45 -2.07
C ALA A 113 16.58 25.84 -1.12
N ALA A 114 15.48 26.54 -0.94
CA ALA A 114 14.45 26.20 0.05
C ALA A 114 13.74 24.90 -0.35
N LEU A 115 14.16 23.79 0.26
CA LEU A 115 13.56 22.47 0.04
C LEU A 115 12.20 22.40 0.73
N GLN A 116 11.15 22.19 -0.06
CA GLN A 116 9.80 21.95 0.43
C GLN A 116 9.45 20.48 0.28
N ASN A 117 8.79 19.92 1.31
CA ASN A 117 8.45 18.50 1.37
C ASN A 117 6.96 18.31 1.66
N LYS A 118 6.26 17.55 0.81
CA LYS A 118 4.85 17.19 0.98
C LYS A 118 4.70 15.67 1.05
N LYS A 119 4.19 15.18 2.19
CA LYS A 119 3.91 13.76 2.42
C LYS A 119 2.46 13.44 2.08
N LEU A 120 2.25 12.39 1.29
CA LEU A 120 0.95 11.91 0.83
C LEU A 120 0.74 10.47 1.32
N HIS A 121 -0.45 10.19 1.83
CA HIS A 121 -0.85 8.83 2.23
C HIS A 121 -1.67 8.20 1.12
N VAL A 122 -1.42 6.92 0.84
CA VAL A 122 -2.20 6.16 -0.14
C VAL A 122 -3.36 5.48 0.56
N ARG A 123 -4.54 5.57 -0.04
CA ARG A 123 -5.71 4.77 0.33
C ARG A 123 -6.15 3.98 -0.89
N HIS A 124 -6.35 2.69 -0.74
CA HIS A 124 -6.89 1.85 -1.79
C HIS A 124 -8.40 1.73 -1.61
N ILE A 125 -9.13 1.96 -2.69
CA ILE A 125 -10.58 1.78 -2.74
C ILE A 125 -10.90 0.97 -3.98
N VAL A 126 -11.90 0.10 -3.87
CA VAL A 126 -12.48 -0.58 -5.03
C VAL A 126 -13.77 0.14 -5.36
N SER A 127 -13.81 0.77 -6.53
CA SER A 127 -15.06 1.35 -7.04
C SER A 127 -15.95 0.24 -7.56
N THR A 128 -16.84 -0.28 -6.72
CA THR A 128 -18.03 -0.97 -7.20
C THR A 128 -18.90 0.07 -7.89
N SER A 129 -18.87 0.11 -9.22
CA SER A 129 -19.95 0.75 -9.97
C SER A 129 -21.23 -0.05 -9.69
N PRO A 130 -22.32 0.56 -9.22
CA PRO A 130 -23.61 -0.12 -9.06
C PRO A 130 -24.20 -0.38 -10.45
N SER A 131 -23.67 -1.41 -11.13
CA SER A 131 -24.21 -1.95 -12.36
C SER A 131 -24.71 -3.36 -12.07
N LEU A 132 -26.03 -3.49 -12.07
CA LEU A 132 -26.82 -4.71 -12.23
C LEU A 132 -26.79 -5.71 -11.07
N ALA A 133 -27.67 -5.47 -10.10
CA ALA A 133 -28.40 -6.57 -9.47
C ALA A 133 -29.20 -7.31 -10.55
N GLY A 134 -28.67 -8.44 -11.03
CA GLY A 134 -29.33 -9.38 -11.93
C GLY A 134 -29.59 -10.70 -11.23
N THR A 135 -30.85 -10.93 -10.91
CA THR A 135 -31.44 -12.13 -10.33
C THR A 135 -31.03 -13.44 -11.00
N SER A 136 -30.95 -14.48 -10.18
CA SER A 136 -30.81 -15.92 -10.46
C SER A 136 -31.33 -16.45 -11.80
N ASN A 137 -30.60 -17.42 -12.39
CA ASN A 137 -31.20 -18.72 -12.70
C ASN A 137 -30.15 -19.82 -12.88
N THR A 138 -30.38 -20.92 -12.16
CA THR A 138 -29.76 -22.24 -12.31
C THR A 138 -30.50 -23.05 -13.36
N SER A 139 -29.82 -23.41 -14.46
CA SER A 139 -30.14 -24.57 -15.29
C SER A 139 -29.05 -24.76 -16.34
N GLY A 140 -28.79 -26.02 -16.69
CA GLY A 140 -27.53 -26.45 -17.28
C GLY A 140 -27.41 -26.33 -18.80
N SER A 141 -26.20 -26.67 -19.21
CA SER A 141 -25.80 -27.34 -20.46
C SER A 141 -25.07 -26.51 -21.53
N LYS A 142 -23.94 -27.13 -21.93
CA LYS A 142 -23.20 -27.04 -23.20
C LYS A 142 -22.39 -25.78 -23.48
N GLY A 143 -21.09 -26.00 -23.59
CA GLY A 143 -20.08 -25.00 -23.90
C GLY A 143 -20.17 -24.46 -25.32
N VAL A 144 -19.74 -23.21 -25.45
CA VAL A 144 -19.32 -22.56 -26.70
C VAL A 144 -18.23 -21.54 -26.31
N ALA A 145 -17.14 -21.52 -27.08
CA ALA A 145 -15.95 -20.70 -26.91
C ALA A 145 -16.24 -19.19 -26.94
N PRO A 146 -15.40 -18.33 -26.32
CA PRO A 146 -15.59 -16.89 -26.38
C PRO A 146 -15.14 -16.36 -27.75
N ARG A 147 -16.10 -15.76 -28.46
CA ARG A 147 -15.92 -14.95 -29.67
C ARG A 147 -15.37 -13.58 -29.26
N LEU A 148 -14.19 -13.22 -29.77
CA LEU A 148 -13.62 -11.88 -29.63
C LEU A 148 -14.43 -10.88 -30.48
N GLU A 149 -14.82 -9.77 -29.84
CA GLU A 149 -15.29 -8.58 -30.53
C GLU A 149 -14.11 -7.73 -31.00
N THR A 150 -14.11 -7.46 -32.31
CA THR A 150 -13.23 -6.49 -32.97
C THR A 150 -13.77 -5.09 -32.74
N THR A 151 -12.95 -4.18 -32.23
CA THR A 151 -13.09 -2.75 -32.49
C THR A 151 -11.71 -2.17 -32.78
N GLN A 152 -11.60 -1.61 -33.99
CA GLN A 152 -10.41 -1.12 -34.67
C GLN A 152 -9.81 0.12 -33.98
N HIS A 153 -8.51 0.36 -34.16
CA HIS A 153 -7.96 1.57 -34.80
C HIS A 153 -6.46 1.40 -35.13
N SER A 154 -6.19 1.32 -36.43
CA SER A 154 -5.08 1.94 -37.19
C SER A 154 -3.63 1.87 -36.67
N ASN A 155 -2.85 0.93 -37.22
CA ASN A 155 -1.67 1.22 -38.06
C ASN A 155 -0.99 -0.12 -38.44
N MET A 156 -1.45 -0.76 -39.52
CA MET A 156 -0.69 -1.82 -40.16
C MET A 156 0.24 -1.20 -41.19
N VAL A 157 1.43 -0.80 -40.73
CA VAL A 157 2.60 -0.79 -41.61
C VAL A 157 3.22 -2.18 -41.52
N GLU A 158 3.18 -2.85 -42.65
CA GLU A 158 3.83 -4.12 -43.02
C GLU A 158 5.06 -4.45 -42.14
N MET A 159 4.86 -5.25 -41.09
CA MET A 159 5.94 -5.75 -40.25
C MET A 159 6.58 -6.94 -40.99
N SER A 160 7.89 -6.88 -41.27
CA SER A 160 8.56 -7.87 -42.13
C SER A 160 8.44 -9.28 -41.54
N ALA A 161 8.43 -10.31 -42.41
CA ALA A 161 8.33 -11.71 -41.99
C ALA A 161 9.40 -12.11 -40.97
N ASP A 162 10.58 -11.50 -41.04
CA ASP A 162 11.68 -11.71 -40.09
C ASP A 162 11.36 -11.12 -38.71
N GLN A 163 10.70 -9.96 -38.67
CA GLN A 163 10.32 -9.30 -37.42
C GLN A 163 9.23 -10.10 -36.69
N ILE A 164 8.26 -10.67 -37.42
CA ILE A 164 7.24 -11.58 -36.88
C ILE A 164 7.88 -12.86 -36.32
N SER A 165 8.86 -13.44 -37.03
CA SER A 165 9.58 -14.63 -36.55
C SER A 165 10.37 -14.35 -35.26
N SER A 166 10.94 -13.16 -35.14
CA SER A 166 11.68 -12.73 -33.96
C SER A 166 10.76 -12.57 -32.75
N GLU A 167 9.58 -11.98 -32.93
CA GLU A 167 8.55 -11.85 -31.88
C GLU A 167 8.04 -13.22 -31.44
N LEU A 168 7.83 -14.15 -32.38
CA LEU A 168 7.42 -15.52 -32.07
C LEU A 168 8.49 -16.24 -31.22
N SER A 169 9.77 -16.04 -31.53
CA SER A 169 10.88 -16.63 -30.77
C SER A 169 10.99 -16.03 -29.36
N ASN A 170 10.79 -14.72 -29.22
CA ASN A 170 10.76 -14.03 -27.93
C ASN A 170 9.56 -14.45 -27.08
N LEU A 171 8.40 -14.62 -27.71
CA LEU A 171 7.19 -15.10 -27.04
C LEU A 171 7.37 -16.54 -26.55
N ARG A 172 8.04 -17.38 -27.35
CA ARG A 172 8.35 -18.76 -26.95
C ARG A 172 9.33 -18.82 -25.77
N ARG A 173 10.36 -17.97 -25.76
CA ARG A 173 11.26 -17.84 -24.60
C ARG A 173 10.53 -17.41 -23.34
N LYS A 174 9.61 -16.43 -23.45
CA LYS A 174 8.76 -16.01 -22.32
C LYS A 174 7.86 -17.13 -21.83
N TYR A 175 7.30 -17.92 -22.74
CA TYR A 175 6.49 -19.09 -22.38
C TYR A 175 7.33 -20.14 -21.63
N ASP A 176 8.53 -20.46 -22.12
CA ASP A 176 9.42 -21.41 -21.47
C ASP A 176 9.85 -20.91 -20.08
N GLU A 177 10.12 -19.61 -19.92
CA GLU A 177 10.43 -19.00 -18.63
C GLU A 177 9.24 -19.11 -17.66
N LEU A 178 8.02 -18.78 -18.11
CA LEU A 178 6.79 -18.93 -17.32
C LEU A 178 6.53 -20.39 -16.91
N VAL A 179 6.74 -21.34 -17.82
CA VAL A 179 6.61 -22.77 -17.53
C VAL A 179 7.66 -23.18 -16.51
N SER A 180 8.92 -22.78 -16.67
CA SER A 180 9.99 -23.08 -15.70
C SER A 180 9.68 -22.53 -14.31
N PHE A 181 9.14 -21.31 -14.22
CA PHE A 181 8.73 -20.70 -12.96
C PHE A 181 7.59 -21.48 -12.30
N SER A 182 6.62 -21.94 -13.09
CA SER A 182 5.50 -22.75 -12.58
C SER A 182 5.94 -24.12 -12.05
N VAL A 183 6.90 -24.76 -12.71
CA VAL A 183 7.51 -26.02 -12.25
C VAL A 183 8.31 -25.79 -10.97
N ASN A 184 9.09 -24.71 -10.90
CA ASN A 184 9.87 -24.38 -9.70
C ASN A 184 8.98 -24.13 -8.48
N LEU A 185 7.87 -23.37 -8.65
CA LEU A 185 6.90 -23.17 -7.57
C LEU A 185 6.25 -24.47 -7.11
N THR A 186 6.02 -25.41 -8.04
CA THR A 186 5.47 -26.73 -7.70
C THR A 186 6.47 -27.54 -6.89
N ALA A 187 7.75 -27.52 -7.27
CA ALA A 187 8.82 -28.17 -6.51
C ALA A 187 8.99 -27.57 -5.11
N GLU A 188 8.99 -26.24 -4.99
CA GLU A 188 9.03 -25.57 -3.68
C GLU A 188 7.83 -25.95 -2.79
N ARG A 189 6.63 -25.99 -3.37
CA ARG A 189 5.42 -26.42 -2.66
C ARG A 189 5.54 -27.86 -2.16
N ASP A 190 6.08 -28.77 -2.96
CA ASP A 190 6.26 -30.17 -2.57
C ASP A 190 7.36 -30.34 -1.51
N ILE A 191 8.45 -29.57 -1.60
CA ILE A 191 9.51 -29.53 -0.57
C ILE A 191 8.94 -29.05 0.76
N LEU A 192 8.16 -27.96 0.75
CA LEU A 192 7.55 -27.42 1.95
C LEU A 192 6.52 -28.39 2.55
N SER A 193 5.71 -29.03 1.70
CA SER A 193 4.73 -30.03 2.14
C SER A 193 5.41 -31.23 2.82
N ASN A 194 6.48 -31.75 2.23
CA ASN A 194 7.26 -32.85 2.82
C ASN A 194 7.94 -32.43 4.12
N THR A 195 8.52 -31.23 4.18
CA THR A 195 9.18 -30.71 5.39
C THR A 195 8.17 -30.54 6.54
N LEU A 196 6.96 -30.06 6.22
CA LEU A 196 5.88 -29.91 7.19
C LEU A 196 5.43 -31.28 7.72
N GLU A 197 5.20 -32.25 6.83
CA GLU A 197 4.84 -33.61 7.24
C GLU A 197 5.92 -34.27 8.10
N GLN A 198 7.19 -34.09 7.75
CA GLN A 198 8.31 -34.64 8.50
C GLN A 198 8.39 -34.02 9.89
N THR A 199 8.32 -32.69 9.98
CA THR A 199 8.28 -31.96 11.26
C THR A 199 7.11 -32.41 12.14
N LYS A 200 5.93 -32.62 11.52
CA LYS A 200 4.74 -33.11 12.23
C LYS A 200 4.93 -34.55 12.74
N ARG A 201 5.55 -35.43 11.96
CA ARG A 201 5.86 -36.81 12.37
C ARG A 201 6.87 -36.82 13.52
N ASP A 202 7.91 -35.99 13.43
CA ASP A 202 8.93 -35.89 14.47
C ASP A 202 8.35 -35.33 15.77
N TYR A 203 7.51 -34.30 15.69
CA TYR A 203 6.78 -33.76 16.85
C TYR A 203 5.87 -34.81 17.50
N ASN A 204 5.07 -35.54 16.71
CA ASN A 204 4.23 -36.62 17.24
C ASN A 204 5.05 -37.74 17.88
N ARG A 205 6.22 -38.07 17.32
CA ARG A 205 7.14 -39.06 17.90
C ARG A 205 7.72 -38.57 19.22
N GLU A 206 8.12 -37.30 19.32
CA GLU A 206 8.62 -36.71 20.57
C GLU A 206 7.52 -36.67 21.64
N MET A 207 6.31 -36.27 21.28
CA MET A 207 5.15 -36.26 22.18
C MET A 207 4.82 -37.66 22.72
N ALA A 208 4.86 -38.68 21.87
CA ALA A 208 4.66 -40.08 22.28
C ALA A 208 5.82 -40.61 23.15
N ALA A 209 7.05 -40.17 22.89
CA ALA A 209 8.20 -40.53 23.73
C ALA A 209 8.13 -39.87 25.11
N ARG A 210 7.72 -38.59 25.19
CA ARG A 210 7.53 -37.87 26.45
C ARG A 210 6.42 -38.48 27.31
N SER A 211 5.28 -38.84 26.71
CA SER A 211 4.19 -39.48 27.46
C SER A 211 4.55 -40.90 27.95
N ALA A 212 5.36 -41.66 27.19
CA ALA A 212 5.84 -42.96 27.63
C ALA A 212 6.83 -42.87 28.80
N LEU A 213 7.64 -41.81 28.88
CA LEU A 213 8.53 -41.55 30.01
C LEU A 213 7.77 -41.09 31.25
N GLU A 214 6.74 -40.27 31.09
CA GLU A 214 5.83 -39.86 32.18
C GLU A 214 5.12 -41.08 32.80
N ASN A 215 4.70 -42.04 31.97
CA ASN A 215 4.06 -43.26 32.46
C ASN A 215 5.03 -44.25 33.16
N LYS A 216 6.34 -44.14 32.90
CA LYS A 216 7.39 -44.93 33.56
C LYS A 216 7.86 -44.33 34.88
N GLN A 217 7.73 -43.01 35.06
CA GLN A 217 8.09 -42.32 36.31
C GLN A 217 7.03 -42.48 37.41
N GLY A 218 5.83 -43.01 37.09
CA GLY A 218 4.76 -43.32 38.05
C GLY A 218 4.77 -44.72 38.66
N GLY A 219 5.76 -45.57 38.36
CA GLY A 219 5.78 -46.99 38.77
C GLY A 219 6.90 -47.34 39.75
N GLY A 220 6.76 -46.97 41.03
CA GLY A 220 7.74 -47.33 42.07
C GLY A 220 7.25 -47.18 43.51
N SER A 221 6.63 -48.26 44.03
CA SER A 221 6.38 -48.63 45.44
C SER A 221 5.68 -47.64 46.40
N SER A 222 4.42 -47.96 46.75
CA SER A 222 4.05 -48.15 48.16
C SER A 222 2.72 -48.90 48.27
N SER A 223 2.74 -49.96 49.05
CA SER A 223 1.57 -50.72 49.50
C SER A 223 0.60 -49.88 50.34
N ARG A 224 -0.68 -50.27 50.27
CA ARG A 224 -1.81 -50.04 51.21
C ARG A 224 -2.60 -48.73 51.06
N GLY A 225 -3.92 -48.92 50.99
CA GLY A 225 -4.92 -47.98 51.52
C GLY A 225 -5.77 -47.33 50.46
N GLY A 226 -7.03 -47.78 50.33
CA GLY A 226 -8.03 -47.15 49.48
C GLY A 226 -8.43 -45.75 49.96
N GLY A 227 -8.99 -44.97 49.05
CA GLY A 227 -9.58 -43.67 49.35
C GLY A 227 -9.81 -42.83 48.11
N SER A 228 -11.08 -42.69 47.75
CA SER A 228 -11.63 -41.80 46.73
C SER A 228 -11.16 -40.35 46.83
N GLY A 229 -11.01 -39.67 45.69
CA GLY A 229 -11.34 -38.24 45.59
C GLY A 229 -10.26 -37.27 45.10
N LYS A 230 -10.38 -36.91 43.80
CA LYS A 230 -10.51 -35.53 43.31
C LYS A 230 -9.25 -34.62 43.32
N GLY A 231 -8.66 -34.48 42.13
CA GLY A 231 -8.42 -33.20 41.45
C GLY A 231 -7.27 -32.30 41.91
N GLY A 232 -6.38 -31.96 40.97
CA GLY A 232 -5.56 -30.75 41.02
C GLY A 232 -4.06 -31.01 40.96
N GLY A 233 -3.46 -30.82 39.79
CA GLY A 233 -2.01 -30.99 39.58
C GLY A 233 -1.43 -30.11 38.47
N GLY A 234 -1.94 -28.87 38.32
CA GLY A 234 -1.43 -27.87 37.36
C GLY A 234 -0.67 -26.70 38.01
N GLY A 235 -0.16 -26.88 39.24
CA GLY A 235 0.23 -25.77 40.12
C GLY A 235 1.64 -25.19 39.98
N ILE A 236 2.56 -25.85 39.28
CA ILE A 236 3.99 -25.45 39.34
C ILE A 236 4.37 -24.47 38.23
N MET A 237 3.81 -24.59 37.00
CA MET A 237 4.08 -23.61 35.94
C MET A 237 3.27 -22.31 36.09
N MET A 238 2.04 -22.38 36.62
CA MET A 238 1.16 -21.21 36.69
C MET A 238 1.51 -20.27 37.85
N SER A 239 2.10 -20.79 38.94
CA SER A 239 2.63 -19.97 40.04
C SER A 239 3.85 -19.15 39.61
N SER A 240 4.75 -19.74 38.82
CA SER A 240 5.92 -19.04 38.25
C SER A 240 5.52 -17.93 37.26
N LEU A 241 4.52 -18.20 36.41
CA LEU A 241 4.00 -17.18 35.48
C LEU A 241 3.27 -16.04 36.21
N MET A 242 2.50 -16.35 37.25
CA MET A 242 1.83 -15.34 38.08
C MET A 242 2.81 -14.48 38.88
N GLN A 243 3.90 -15.06 39.41
CA GLN A 243 4.96 -14.28 40.06
C GLN A 243 5.63 -13.32 39.08
N LEU A 244 5.91 -13.75 37.84
CA LEU A 244 6.54 -12.89 36.84
C LEU A 244 5.59 -11.76 36.38
N LEU A 245 4.30 -12.05 36.28
CA LEU A 245 3.26 -11.05 35.96
C LEU A 245 3.09 -10.04 37.10
N VAL A 246 3.06 -10.48 38.35
CA VAL A 246 2.97 -9.61 39.53
C VAL A 246 4.21 -8.71 39.68
N VAL A 247 5.41 -9.24 39.47
CA VAL A 247 6.65 -8.43 39.48
C VAL A 247 6.66 -7.43 38.32
N GLY A 248 6.23 -7.83 37.12
CA GLY A 248 6.10 -6.94 35.97
C GLY A 248 5.10 -5.80 36.21
N LEU A 249 3.96 -6.10 36.83
CA LEU A 249 2.92 -5.11 37.17
C LEU A 249 3.39 -4.17 38.29
N ALA A 250 4.14 -4.67 39.28
CA ALA A 250 4.76 -3.85 40.31
C ALA A 250 5.83 -2.90 39.74
N CYS A 251 6.66 -3.36 38.79
CA CYS A 251 7.63 -2.52 38.08
C CYS A 251 6.93 -1.46 37.20
N PHE A 252 5.84 -1.82 36.53
CA PHE A 252 5.06 -0.89 35.70
C PHE A 252 4.39 0.20 36.53
N LEU A 253 3.78 -0.17 37.67
CA LEU A 253 3.15 0.80 38.59
C LEU A 253 4.19 1.67 39.31
N SER A 254 5.36 1.13 39.64
CA SER A 254 6.46 1.89 40.21
C SER A 254 7.07 2.87 39.19
N GLY A 255 7.19 2.46 37.93
CA GLY A 255 7.58 3.33 36.81
C GLY A 255 6.55 4.43 36.50
N ALA A 256 5.25 4.11 36.60
CA ALA A 256 4.17 5.08 36.43
C ALA A 256 4.10 6.10 37.58
N ARG A 257 4.46 5.71 38.82
CA ARG A 257 4.56 6.63 39.98
C ARG A 257 5.78 7.55 39.90
N ILE A 258 6.86 7.13 39.23
CA ILE A 258 8.01 8.01 38.90
C ILE A 258 7.67 8.99 37.76
N GLY A 259 6.71 8.64 36.88
CA GLY A 259 6.17 9.57 35.88
C GLY A 259 5.20 10.63 36.45
N ALA A 260 4.66 10.42 37.65
CA ALA A 260 3.66 11.30 38.29
C ALA A 260 4.23 12.25 39.35
N SER A 261 5.51 12.10 39.73
CA SER A 261 6.23 13.08 40.57
C SER A 261 7.15 13.88 39.66
N GLY A 262 6.65 15.04 39.23
CA GLY A 262 7.32 15.89 38.26
C GLY A 262 8.71 16.32 38.73
N ASN A 263 9.73 15.96 37.95
CA ASN A 263 10.87 16.84 37.69
C ASN A 263 11.68 16.33 36.48
N ALA A 264 11.41 16.86 35.28
CA ALA A 264 12.41 17.01 34.22
C ALA A 264 11.88 17.99 33.14
N PRO A 265 12.73 18.90 32.62
CA PRO A 265 12.29 20.10 31.93
C PRO A 265 12.13 19.94 30.41
N HIS A 266 11.16 20.70 29.90
CA HIS A 266 11.06 21.30 28.56
C HIS A 266 11.05 20.36 27.34
N LEU A 267 9.87 19.84 27.03
CA LEU A 267 9.47 19.45 25.67
C LEU A 267 8.13 20.15 25.35
N PRO A 268 8.07 21.04 24.35
CA PRO A 268 6.84 21.75 24.03
C PRO A 268 5.82 20.82 23.37
N VAL A 269 4.71 20.63 24.07
CA VAL A 269 3.47 20.03 23.57
C VAL A 269 2.81 21.05 22.63
N VAL A 270 2.82 20.77 21.33
CA VAL A 270 2.03 21.54 20.34
C VAL A 270 0.60 21.02 20.37
N GLY A 271 -0.13 21.46 21.40
CA GLY A 271 -1.58 21.46 21.43
C GLY A 271 -2.05 22.89 21.17
N HIS A 272 -3.12 23.01 20.38
CA HIS A 272 -3.95 24.20 20.27
C HIS A 272 -3.50 25.27 19.26
N PHE A 273 -3.73 25.01 17.96
CA PHE A 273 -3.85 26.09 16.98
C PHE A 273 -4.88 25.86 15.86
N PHE A 274 -5.85 24.95 16.05
CA PHE A 274 -7.01 24.91 15.15
C PHE A 274 -8.30 24.79 15.95
N VAL A 275 -9.11 25.84 15.79
CA VAL A 275 -10.55 25.83 15.95
C VAL A 275 -11.11 24.75 15.02
N GLU A 276 -11.86 23.84 15.62
CA GLU A 276 -12.67 22.83 14.98
C GLU A 276 -13.94 23.52 14.47
N GLU A 277 -14.08 23.76 13.16
CA GLU A 277 -15.37 24.12 12.57
C GLU A 277 -16.08 22.82 12.19
N ILE A 278 -16.90 22.36 13.14
CA ILE A 278 -17.89 21.30 12.96
C ILE A 278 -19.00 21.83 12.04
N ALA A 279 -19.37 21.00 11.07
CA ALA A 279 -20.44 21.22 10.11
C ALA A 279 -21.72 21.80 10.75
N ALA A 280 -22.17 22.94 10.21
CA ALA A 280 -23.56 23.36 10.28
C ALA A 280 -24.15 23.30 8.87
N SER A 281 -25.13 22.42 8.69
CA SER A 281 -26.07 22.45 7.59
C SER A 281 -26.63 23.86 7.42
N THR A 282 -26.66 24.40 6.21
CA THR A 282 -27.53 25.52 5.88
C THR A 282 -28.15 25.27 4.51
N GLU A 283 -29.47 25.36 4.54
CA GLU A 283 -30.43 25.09 3.50
C GLU A 283 -30.20 25.98 2.27
N ILE A 284 -30.57 25.44 1.12
CA ILE A 284 -30.67 26.17 -0.15
C ILE A 284 -31.84 27.15 -0.05
N PRO A 285 -31.67 28.47 -0.25
CA PRO A 285 -32.80 29.35 -0.47
C PRO A 285 -33.21 29.24 -1.95
N VAL A 286 -34.41 28.68 -2.14
CA VAL A 286 -35.19 28.74 -3.37
C VAL A 286 -35.42 30.20 -3.73
N ILE A 287 -34.96 30.62 -4.90
CA ILE A 287 -35.27 31.94 -5.48
C ILE A 287 -36.70 31.88 -6.04
N PRO A 288 -37.62 32.76 -5.59
CA PRO A 288 -38.95 32.83 -6.18
C PRO A 288 -38.92 33.62 -7.48
N VAL A 289 -39.47 33.00 -8.53
CA VAL A 289 -39.88 33.64 -9.78
C VAL A 289 -40.96 34.67 -9.47
N SER A 290 -40.75 35.91 -9.89
CA SER A 290 -41.78 36.95 -9.89
C SER A 290 -41.88 37.51 -11.31
N ASP A 291 -43.00 37.19 -11.97
CA ASP A 291 -43.49 37.87 -13.17
C ASP A 291 -43.68 39.37 -12.89
N THR A 292 -43.21 40.24 -13.78
CA THR A 292 -43.99 41.42 -14.23
C THR A 292 -43.47 41.91 -15.60
N GLN A 293 -44.23 41.55 -16.62
CA GLN A 293 -44.64 42.29 -17.83
C GLN A 293 -44.17 43.76 -17.97
N GLU A 294 -43.65 44.13 -19.15
CA GLU A 294 -44.13 45.25 -20.00
C GLU A 294 -43.26 45.46 -21.27
N ASP A 295 -43.94 45.33 -22.42
CA ASP A 295 -43.89 46.11 -23.67
C ASP A 295 -42.63 46.24 -24.57
N GLU A 296 -42.73 45.58 -25.73
CA GLU A 296 -42.32 46.00 -27.10
C GLU A 296 -42.73 47.47 -27.39
N PRO A 297 -42.02 48.23 -28.27
CA PRO A 297 -42.08 47.92 -29.70
C PRO A 297 -40.81 48.21 -30.54
N GLU A 298 -40.69 47.42 -31.60
CA GLU A 298 -40.37 47.76 -33.01
C GLU A 298 -39.44 48.94 -33.34
N GLY A 299 -38.48 48.70 -34.25
CA GLY A 299 -37.88 49.79 -35.03
C GLY A 299 -36.61 49.41 -35.79
N GLU A 300 -36.71 49.47 -37.11
CA GLU A 300 -35.69 49.27 -38.15
C GLU A 300 -34.34 49.99 -37.91
N LEU A 301 -33.24 49.36 -38.32
CA LEU A 301 -32.40 49.68 -39.50
C LEU A 301 -31.08 48.89 -39.48
#